data_AF-A0A1C6P1D6-F1
#
_entry.id   AF-A0A1C6P1D6-F1
#
_cell.length_a   1.000
_cell.length_b   1.000
_cell.length_c   1.000
_cell.angle_alpha   90.00
_cell.angle_beta   90.00
_cell.angle_gamma   90.00
#
_symmetry.space_group_name_H-M   'P 1'
#
loop_
_entity.id
_entity.type
_entity.pdbx_description
1 polymer ?
#
loop_
_entity_poly.entity_id
_entity_poly.type
_entity_poly.pdbx_seq_one_letter_code
_entity_poly.pdbx_strand_id
1 'polypeptide(L)'
;MGGVLANHRALQIRALRNIQELRRTPGGGIPGWNDSLVMTTLKDGTVYRVDLTPDGRDVNKVTKLITEQNRFRDAEFSADGKSLFVAADTAGPVRDAQGAPATGPLQNPGSIIEYRWRP
;
A
#
# COMPACT_ATOMS: atom_id res chain seq x y z
N MET A 1 35.03 5.86 43.88
CA MET A 1 34.78 4.90 42.78
C MET A 1 33.28 4.92 42.50
N GLY A 2 32.83 5.76 41.57
CA GLY A 2 31.41 5.98 41.27
C GLY A 2 30.86 4.95 40.29
N GLY A 3 29.73 4.33 40.65
CA GLY A 3 28.97 3.42 39.80
C GLY A 3 27.70 4.11 39.30
N VAL A 4 27.56 4.16 37.98
CA VAL A 4 26.49 4.84 37.23
C VAL A 4 25.16 4.11 37.41
N LEU A 5 24.21 4.71 38.13
CA LEU A 5 22.80 4.34 38.07
C LEU A 5 22.20 4.93 36.78
N ALA A 6 22.12 4.12 35.73
CA ALA A 6 21.40 4.50 34.52
C ALA A 6 19.89 4.50 34.81
N ASN A 7 19.28 5.69 34.81
CA ASN A 7 17.85 5.88 35.04
C ASN A 7 16.98 5.08 34.05
N HIS A 8 16.15 4.16 34.56
CA HIS A 8 15.20 3.35 33.79
C HIS A 8 14.24 4.17 32.89
N ARG A 9 14.00 5.46 33.20
CA ARG A 9 13.18 6.35 32.36
C ARG A 9 13.83 6.71 31.01
N ALA A 10 15.16 6.67 30.89
CA ALA A 10 15.85 7.00 29.64
C ALA A 10 15.76 5.88 28.59
N LEU A 11 15.67 4.62 29.02
CA LEU A 11 15.57 3.45 28.15
C LEU A 11 14.18 3.34 27.50
N GLN A 12 13.10 3.66 28.23
CA GLN A 12 11.75 3.69 27.62
C GLN A 12 11.58 4.81 26.60
N ILE A 13 12.15 5.99 26.83
CA ILE A 13 12.04 7.12 25.88
C ILE A 13 12.84 6.86 24.59
N ARG A 14 14.00 6.18 24.67
CA ARG A 14 14.74 5.74 23.47
C ARG A 14 13.99 4.63 22.71
N ALA A 15 13.39 3.66 23.40
CA ALA A 15 12.62 2.61 22.75
C ALA A 15 11.36 3.13 22.03
N LEU A 16 10.67 4.13 22.61
CA LEU A 16 9.49 4.76 22.00
C LEU A 16 9.82 5.63 20.78
N ARG A 17 10.98 6.30 20.76
CA ARG A 17 11.46 7.02 19.57
C ARG A 17 11.77 6.07 18.40
N ASN A 18 12.38 4.91 18.68
CA ASN A 18 12.67 3.91 17.65
C ASN A 18 11.41 3.34 16.99
N ILE A 19 10.30 3.18 17.73
CA ILE A 19 9.04 2.71 17.15
C ILE A 19 8.44 3.74 16.18
N GLN A 20 8.61 5.03 16.45
CA GLN A 20 8.15 6.07 15.53
C GLN A 20 9.06 6.23 14.30
N GLU A 21 10.36 5.97 14.42
CA GLU A 21 11.29 5.94 13.28
C GLU A 21 11.11 4.70 12.41
N LEU A 22 10.78 3.54 13.00
CA LEU A 22 10.39 2.32 12.27
C LEU A 22 9.12 2.48 11.42
N ARG A 23 8.30 3.50 11.70
CA ARG A 23 7.09 3.80 10.92
C ARG A 23 7.34 4.71 9.71
N ARG A 24 8.55 5.23 9.53
CA ARG A 24 8.87 6.07 8.36
C ARG A 24 9.47 5.23 7.26
N THR A 25 8.82 5.23 6.11
CA THR A 25 9.33 4.65 4.87
C THR A 25 10.66 5.33 4.50
N PRO A 26 11.80 4.62 4.47
CA PRO A 26 13.08 5.19 4.05
C PRO A 26 12.99 5.87 2.68
N GLY A 27 13.03 7.20 2.60
CA GLY A 27 12.94 7.92 1.32
C GLY A 27 11.63 8.67 1.05
N GLY A 28 10.69 8.70 2.01
CA GLY A 28 9.56 9.63 2.04
C GLY A 28 8.33 9.23 1.23
N GLY A 29 8.31 8.04 0.62
CA GLY A 29 7.14 7.51 -0.11
C GLY A 29 6.72 8.35 -1.32
N ILE A 30 5.49 8.13 -1.77
CA ILE A 30 4.85 8.93 -2.83
C ILE A 30 4.29 10.23 -2.21
N PRO A 31 4.61 11.41 -2.76
CA PRO A 31 4.07 12.67 -2.25
C PRO A 31 2.53 12.70 -2.24
N GLY A 32 1.95 13.08 -1.10
CA GLY A 32 0.50 13.18 -0.94
C GLY A 32 -0.26 11.86 -0.76
N TRP A 33 0.45 10.77 -0.44
CA TRP A 33 -0.14 9.45 -0.13
C TRP A 33 -0.03 9.07 1.36
N ASN A 34 0.40 10.00 2.22
CA ASN A 34 0.36 9.79 3.67
C ASN A 34 -1.08 9.47 4.12
N ASP A 35 -1.21 8.65 5.16
CA ASP A 35 -2.50 8.29 5.76
C ASP A 35 -3.49 7.69 4.76
N SER A 36 -3.00 6.81 3.88
CA SER A 36 -3.83 6.11 2.91
C SER A 36 -3.59 4.60 2.92
N LEU A 37 -4.59 3.85 2.47
CA LEU A 37 -4.51 2.42 2.20
C LEU A 37 -4.58 2.18 0.70
N VAL A 38 -3.98 1.08 0.25
CA VAL A 38 -4.23 0.52 -1.08
C VAL A 38 -5.20 -0.64 -0.95
N MET A 39 -6.20 -0.66 -1.82
CA MET A 39 -7.20 -1.72 -1.88
C MET A 39 -7.21 -2.33 -3.28
N THR A 40 -6.86 -3.61 -3.35
CA THR A 40 -6.98 -4.41 -4.57
C THR A 40 -8.41 -4.94 -4.72
N THR A 41 -8.83 -5.17 -5.97
CA THR A 41 -10.13 -5.77 -6.26
C THR A 41 -10.00 -6.88 -7.29
N LEU A 42 -10.68 -7.99 -7.02
CA LEU A 42 -10.70 -9.13 -7.94
C LEU A 42 -11.64 -8.86 -9.11
N LYS A 43 -12.92 -8.59 -8.83
CA LYS A 43 -13.96 -8.55 -9.89
C LYS A 43 -14.02 -7.22 -10.64
N ASP A 44 -13.51 -6.16 -10.05
CA ASP A 44 -13.53 -4.81 -10.64
C ASP A 44 -12.21 -4.46 -11.34
N GLY A 45 -11.22 -5.35 -11.27
CA GLY A 45 -9.91 -5.21 -11.92
C GLY A 45 -9.23 -3.88 -11.64
N THR A 46 -9.43 -3.36 -10.44
CA THR A 46 -9.00 -2.02 -10.06
C THR A 46 -8.22 -2.04 -8.77
N VAL A 47 -7.12 -1.29 -8.75
CA VAL A 47 -6.44 -0.87 -7.52
C VAL A 47 -6.95 0.51 -7.13
N TYR A 48 -7.38 0.65 -5.88
CA TYR A 48 -7.88 1.89 -5.30
C TYR A 48 -6.90 2.43 -4.24
N ARG A 49 -6.84 3.76 -4.12
CA ARG A 49 -6.33 4.44 -2.94
C ARG A 49 -7.50 4.84 -2.05
N VAL A 50 -7.41 4.53 -0.77
CA VAL A 50 -8.37 4.92 0.25
C VAL A 50 -7.67 5.89 1.19
N ASP A 51 -7.93 7.17 1.01
CA ASP A 51 -7.43 8.23 1.87
C ASP A 51 -8.21 8.21 3.19
N LEU A 52 -7.50 8.21 4.31
CA LEU A 52 -8.10 8.21 5.64
C LEU A 52 -8.21 9.63 6.21
N THR A 53 -9.04 9.80 7.22
CA THR A 53 -8.98 10.99 8.08
C THR A 53 -7.64 11.04 8.83
N PRO A 54 -7.16 12.23 9.27
CA PRO A 54 -5.87 12.35 9.96
C PRO A 54 -5.74 11.51 11.23
N ASP A 55 -6.85 11.13 11.87
CA ASP A 55 -6.85 10.25 13.04
C ASP A 55 -6.91 8.75 12.67
N GLY A 56 -6.98 8.42 11.38
CA GLY A 56 -7.00 7.06 10.83
C GLY A 56 -8.28 6.28 11.15
N ARG A 57 -9.36 6.95 11.55
CA ARG A 57 -10.60 6.29 12.01
C ARG A 57 -11.72 6.25 10.99
N ASP A 58 -11.63 7.04 9.92
CA ASP A 58 -12.64 7.07 8.87
C ASP A 58 -12.01 7.22 7.48
N VAL A 59 -12.81 6.96 6.45
CA VAL A 59 -12.45 7.15 5.04
C VAL A 59 -12.80 8.58 4.63
N ASN A 60 -11.80 9.32 4.17
CA ASN A 60 -11.98 10.65 3.61
C ASN A 60 -12.32 10.59 2.11
N LYS A 61 -11.60 9.78 1.33
CA LYS A 61 -11.78 9.68 -0.13
C LYS A 61 -11.35 8.33 -0.67
N VAL A 62 -12.05 7.82 -1.68
CA VAL A 62 -11.63 6.66 -2.48
C VAL A 62 -11.29 7.12 -3.90
N THR A 63 -10.09 6.82 -4.36
CA THR A 63 -9.58 7.19 -5.69
C THR A 63 -9.22 5.94 -6.49
N LYS A 64 -9.74 5.81 -7.71
CA LYS A 64 -9.34 4.77 -8.66
C LYS A 64 -7.94 5.08 -9.20
N LEU A 65 -7.00 4.15 -9.08
CA LEU A 65 -5.61 4.33 -9.51
C LEU A 65 -5.32 3.63 -10.83
N ILE A 66 -5.55 2.32 -10.86
CA ILE A 66 -5.19 1.45 -11.98
C ILE A 66 -6.42 0.60 -12.27
N THR A 67 -6.91 0.61 -13.50
CA THR A 67 -7.98 -0.29 -13.96
C THR A 67 -7.49 -1.05 -15.18
N GLU A 68 -7.48 -2.37 -15.04
CA GLU A 68 -6.99 -3.31 -16.03
C GLU A 68 -7.87 -4.56 -16.02
N GLN A 69 -7.84 -5.35 -17.09
CA GLN A 69 -8.55 -6.62 -17.14
C GLN A 69 -7.72 -7.69 -16.40
N ASN A 70 -7.50 -7.49 -15.11
CA ASN A 70 -6.76 -8.35 -14.19
C ASN A 70 -7.54 -8.53 -12.90
N ARG A 71 -7.28 -9.62 -12.17
CA ARG A 71 -7.88 -9.86 -10.86
C ARG A 71 -6.84 -9.61 -9.79
N PHE A 72 -6.78 -8.39 -9.28
CA PHE A 72 -5.76 -8.00 -8.30
C PHE A 72 -6.06 -8.62 -6.94
N ARG A 73 -5.13 -9.46 -6.48
CA ARG A 73 -5.26 -10.33 -5.31
C ARG A 73 -4.70 -9.69 -4.05
N ASP A 74 -3.52 -9.12 -4.15
CA ASP A 74 -2.77 -8.57 -3.03
C ASP A 74 -1.77 -7.52 -3.52
N ALA A 75 -1.28 -6.66 -2.62
CA ALA A 75 -0.37 -5.58 -2.96
C ALA A 75 0.60 -5.25 -1.81
N GLU A 76 1.84 -4.91 -2.16
CA GLU A 76 2.87 -4.50 -1.20
C GLU A 76 3.73 -3.38 -1.79
N PHE A 77 4.21 -2.48 -0.93
CA PHE A 77 5.11 -1.40 -1.36
C PHE A 77 6.58 -1.81 -1.24
N SER A 78 7.43 -1.26 -2.13
CA SER A 78 8.86 -1.25 -1.90
C SER A 78 9.20 -0.54 -0.59
N ALA A 79 10.37 -0.86 -0.01
CA ALA A 79 10.80 -0.25 1.24
C ALA A 79 10.88 1.29 1.19
N ASP A 80 11.08 1.90 0.02
CA ASP A 80 11.07 3.35 -0.18
C ASP A 80 9.69 3.96 -0.48
N GLY A 81 8.67 3.10 -0.60
CA GLY A 81 7.28 3.44 -0.87
C GLY A 81 7.00 3.93 -2.28
N LYS A 82 7.95 3.81 -3.23
CA LYS A 82 7.82 4.37 -4.59
C LYS A 82 7.45 3.33 -5.65
N SER A 83 7.42 2.05 -5.30
CA SER A 83 6.95 0.98 -6.18
C SER A 83 5.87 0.18 -5.47
N LEU A 84 4.79 -0.11 -6.18
CA LEU A 84 3.72 -0.99 -5.74
C LEU A 84 3.82 -2.31 -6.51
N PHE A 85 3.98 -3.42 -5.80
CA PHE A 85 3.95 -4.75 -6.36
C PHE A 85 2.55 -5.33 -6.15
N VAL A 86 1.90 -5.79 -7.22
CA VAL A 86 0.53 -6.31 -7.16
C VAL A 86 0.49 -7.73 -7.72
N ALA A 87 -0.06 -8.66 -6.94
CA ALA A 87 -0.31 -10.02 -7.39
C ALA A 87 -1.62 -10.11 -8.17
N ALA A 88 -1.63 -10.82 -9.30
CA ALA A 88 -2.82 -11.09 -10.09
C ALA A 88 -3.17 -12.59 -10.13
N ASP A 89 -4.45 -12.93 -10.04
CA ASP A 89 -4.87 -14.33 -10.21
C ASP A 89 -4.51 -14.85 -11.60
N THR A 90 -4.37 -16.18 -11.73
CA THR A 90 -4.19 -16.87 -13.02
C THR A 90 -5.44 -16.85 -13.90
N ALA A 91 -6.63 -16.82 -13.31
CA ALA A 91 -7.90 -16.87 -14.04
C ALA A 91 -9.09 -16.37 -13.19
N GLY A 92 -10.25 -16.20 -13.83
CA GLY A 92 -11.53 -15.91 -13.19
C GLY A 92 -12.23 -14.69 -13.79
N PRO A 93 -13.49 -14.43 -13.40
CA PRO A 93 -14.26 -13.31 -13.93
C PRO A 93 -13.74 -11.96 -13.41
N VAL A 94 -13.71 -10.96 -14.28
CA VAL A 94 -13.37 -9.56 -14.00
C VAL A 94 -14.24 -8.66 -14.88
N ARG A 95 -14.36 -7.37 -14.54
CA ARG A 95 -14.94 -6.36 -15.42
C ARG A 95 -13.90 -5.84 -16.43
N ASP A 96 -14.38 -5.40 -17.58
CA ASP A 96 -13.59 -4.64 -18.55
C ASP A 96 -13.48 -3.15 -18.15
N ALA A 97 -12.77 -2.36 -18.96
CA ALA A 97 -12.56 -0.93 -18.71
C ALA A 97 -13.87 -0.11 -18.70
N GLN A 98 -14.94 -0.63 -19.30
CA GLN A 98 -16.28 -0.01 -19.33
C GLN A 98 -17.15 -0.48 -18.16
N GLY A 99 -16.64 -1.38 -17.32
CA GLY A 99 -17.34 -1.94 -16.19
C GLY A 99 -18.29 -3.06 -16.56
N ALA A 100 -18.32 -3.58 -17.78
CA ALA A 100 -19.10 -4.78 -18.13
C ALA A 100 -18.31 -6.05 -17.78
N PRO A 101 -18.95 -7.23 -17.62
CA PRO A 101 -18.21 -8.49 -17.50
C PRO A 101 -17.27 -8.68 -18.69
N ALA A 102 -15.98 -8.84 -18.42
CA ALA A 102 -14.99 -9.08 -19.46
C ALA A 102 -15.23 -10.44 -20.12
N THR A 103 -15.05 -10.50 -21.44
CA THR A 103 -15.21 -11.72 -22.24
C THR A 103 -13.88 -12.33 -22.68
N GLY A 104 -12.78 -11.60 -22.52
CA GLY A 104 -11.43 -12.03 -22.90
C GLY A 104 -10.58 -12.58 -21.75
N PRO A 105 -9.36 -13.06 -22.03
CA PRO A 105 -8.42 -13.53 -21.00
C PRO A 105 -7.98 -12.38 -20.08
N LEU A 106 -7.44 -12.71 -18.91
CA LEU A 106 -6.75 -11.71 -18.09
C LEU A 106 -5.53 -11.18 -18.84
N GLN A 107 -5.20 -9.90 -18.66
CA GLN A 107 -4.05 -9.27 -19.32
C GLN A 107 -2.71 -9.83 -18.82
N ASN A 108 -2.61 -10.11 -17.52
CA ASN A 108 -1.38 -10.55 -16.85
C ASN A 108 -1.67 -11.75 -15.90
N PRO A 109 -2.05 -12.94 -16.42
CA PRO A 109 -2.48 -14.06 -15.60
C PRO A 109 -1.33 -14.60 -14.71
N GLY A 110 -1.57 -14.70 -13.40
CA GLY A 110 -0.64 -15.37 -12.46
C GLY A 110 0.69 -14.64 -12.26
N SER A 111 0.65 -13.31 -12.31
CA SER A 111 1.83 -12.46 -12.33
C SER A 111 2.00 -11.64 -11.04
N ILE A 112 3.22 -11.17 -10.82
CA ILE A 112 3.51 -10.03 -9.96
C ILE A 112 3.84 -8.85 -10.88
N ILE A 113 3.07 -7.77 -10.77
CA ILE A 113 3.20 -6.56 -11.60
C ILE A 113 3.80 -5.46 -10.74
N GLU A 114 4.80 -4.74 -11.25
CA GLU A 114 5.37 -3.55 -10.61
C GLU A 114 4.78 -2.27 -11.23
N TYR A 115 4.20 -1.42 -10.41
CA TYR A 115 3.85 -0.04 -10.76
C TYR A 115 4.80 0.92 -10.02
N ARG A 116 5.62 1.63 -10.78
CA ARG A 116 6.63 2.55 -10.22
C ARG A 116 6.21 4.00 -10.36
N TRP A 117 6.23 4.74 -9.25
CA TRP A 117 6.00 6.18 -9.24
C TRP A 117 7.11 6.92 -10.01
N ARG A 118 6.69 7.91 -10.79
CA ARG A 118 7.57 8.84 -11.51
C ARG A 118 7.14 10.27 -11.12
N PRO A 119 8.09 11.15 -10.75
CA PRO A 119 7.80 12.57 -10.49
C PRO A 119 7.23 13.29 -11.71
#